data_AF-A0AA43HTH0-F1
#
_entry.id   AF-A0AA43HTH0-F1
#
_cell.length_a   1.000
_cell.length_b   1.000
_cell.length_c   1.000
_cell.angle_alpha   90.00
_cell.angle_beta   90.00
_cell.angle_gamma   90.00
#
_symmetry.space_group_name_H-M   'P 1'
#
loop_
_entity.id
_entity.type
_entity.pdbx_description
1 polymer ?
#
loop_
_entity_poly.entity_id
_entity_poly.type
_entity_poly.pdbx_seq_one_letter_code
_entity_poly.pdbx_strand_id
1 'polypeptide(L)'
;MDKYDDLKKLEELRERGAISEEEYQREKSKILDAPYTSQKSLGTDQNTYLVLMHLSQFAGFIVPGLGFIAPIAMWLVNKDNPVVDEHGKNIANFTISMIIYIIVSGILCLLLVGFVLLGVIAILEIVFIIMAAVKAAKGEYWKYPLAIPFFT
;
A
#
# COMPACT_ATOMS: atom_id res chain seq x y z
N MET A 1 -13.79 36.70 -7.05
CA MET A 1 -12.69 36.08 -7.80
C MET A 1 -13.22 34.77 -8.33
N ASP A 2 -13.06 34.48 -9.62
CA ASP A 2 -13.47 33.19 -10.17
C ASP A 2 -12.43 32.12 -9.78
N LYS A 3 -12.87 30.95 -9.31
CA LYS A 3 -11.96 29.87 -8.86
C LYS A 3 -11.00 29.46 -9.99
N TYR A 4 -11.43 29.53 -11.24
CA TYR A 4 -10.59 29.18 -12.39
C TYR A 4 -9.49 30.21 -12.67
N ASP A 5 -9.71 31.50 -12.39
CA ASP A 5 -8.68 32.53 -12.54
C ASP A 5 -7.57 32.35 -11.50
N ASP A 6 -7.93 31.96 -10.27
CA ASP A 6 -6.95 31.68 -9.22
C ASP A 6 -6.13 30.42 -9.52
N LEU A 7 -6.74 29.40 -10.15
CA LEU A 7 -6.04 28.21 -10.63
C LEU A 7 -5.03 28.51 -11.75
N LYS A 8 -5.40 29.37 -12.72
CA LYS A 8 -4.48 29.79 -13.79
C LYS A 8 -3.26 30.53 -13.23
N LYS A 9 -3.45 31.42 -12.26
CA LYS A 9 -2.34 32.13 -11.61
C LYS A 9 -1.41 31.17 -10.87
N LEU A 10 -1.96 30.17 -10.18
CA LEU A 10 -1.16 29.14 -9.54
C LEU A 10 -0.36 28.30 -10.54
N GLU A 11 -0.95 27.98 -11.68
CA GLU A 11 -0.28 27.26 -12.76
C GLU A 11 0.85 28.08 -13.37
N GLU A 12 0.64 29.37 -13.62
CA GLU A 12 1.69 30.29 -14.07
C GLU A 12 2.83 30.42 -13.06
N LEU A 13 2.53 30.50 -11.76
CA LEU A 13 3.54 30.57 -10.70
C LEU A 13 4.38 29.28 -10.65
N ARG A 14 3.75 28.13 -10.85
CA ARG A 14 4.42 26.82 -10.93
C ARG A 14 5.30 26.74 -12.18
N GLU A 15 4.79 27.08 -13.36
CA GLU A 15 5.54 27.05 -14.62
C GLU A 15 6.76 27.97 -14.61
N ARG A 16 6.63 29.11 -13.93
CA ARG A 16 7.75 30.05 -13.71
C ARG A 16 8.74 29.58 -12.64
N GLY A 17 8.50 28.45 -11.99
CA GLY A 17 9.32 27.91 -10.91
C GLY A 17 9.30 28.77 -9.63
N ALA A 18 8.30 29.65 -9.48
CA ALA A 18 8.19 30.55 -8.33
C ALA A 18 7.67 29.84 -7.07
N ILE A 19 6.98 28.72 -7.23
CA ILE A 19 6.47 27.86 -6.16
C ILE A 19 6.83 26.40 -6.46
N SER A 20 7.00 25.61 -5.41
CA SER A 20 7.23 24.17 -5.52
C SER A 20 5.95 23.43 -5.95
N GLU A 21 6.09 22.20 -6.45
CA GLU A 21 4.94 21.33 -6.75
C GLU A 21 4.08 21.09 -5.49
N GLU A 22 4.71 20.99 -4.32
CA GLU A 22 4.00 20.82 -3.04
C GLU A 22 3.17 22.06 -2.67
N GLU A 23 3.72 23.27 -2.86
CA GLU A 23 2.98 24.52 -2.64
C GLU A 23 1.84 24.69 -3.64
N TYR A 24 2.08 24.36 -4.92
CA TYR A 24 1.04 24.41 -5.96
C TYR A 24 -0.15 23.51 -5.60
N GLN A 25 0.11 22.25 -5.22
CA GLN A 25 -0.96 21.31 -4.86
C GLN A 25 -1.68 21.71 -3.55
N ARG A 26 -0.94 22.29 -2.58
CA ARG A 26 -1.50 22.81 -1.33
C ARG A 26 -2.45 23.98 -1.54
N GLU A 27 -2.10 24.92 -2.41
CA GLU A 27 -2.97 26.08 -2.67
C GLU A 27 -4.12 25.72 -3.61
N LYS A 28 -3.88 24.85 -4.60
CA LYS A 28 -4.93 24.32 -5.49
C LYS A 28 -6.05 23.61 -4.74
N SER A 29 -5.70 22.77 -3.76
CA SER A 29 -6.67 22.06 -2.92
C SER A 29 -7.51 23.01 -2.06
N LYS A 30 -6.92 24.08 -1.52
CA LYS A 30 -7.66 25.16 -0.83
C LYS A 30 -8.67 25.86 -1.74
N ILE A 31 -8.30 26.17 -2.98
CA ILE A 31 -9.21 26.83 -3.94
C ILE A 31 -10.38 25.92 -4.33
N LEU A 32 -10.10 24.62 -4.48
CA LEU A 32 -11.10 23.63 -4.87
C LEU A 32 -11.99 23.16 -3.71
N ASP A 33 -11.74 23.61 -2.48
CA ASP A 33 -12.34 23.06 -1.25
C ASP A 33 -12.17 21.52 -1.17
N ALA A 34 -11.09 21.01 -1.75
CA ALA A 34 -10.78 19.59 -1.81
C ALA A 34 -9.78 19.23 -0.71
N PRO A 35 -9.90 18.05 -0.07
CA PRO A 35 -8.91 17.63 0.93
C PRO A 35 -7.52 17.57 0.29
N TYR A 36 -6.58 18.33 0.86
CA TYR A 36 -5.18 18.30 0.47
C TYR A 36 -4.51 17.03 1.00
N THR A 37 -4.45 15.98 0.18
CA THR A 37 -3.53 14.87 0.42
C THR A 37 -2.14 15.26 -0.07
N SER A 38 -1.40 15.96 0.77
CA SER A 38 0.07 15.91 0.68
C SER A 38 0.47 14.47 0.93
N GLN A 39 0.93 13.72 -0.06
CA GLN A 39 2.01 12.81 0.28
C GLN A 39 2.81 12.36 -0.92
N LYS A 40 3.93 13.04 -1.07
CA LYS A 40 5.17 12.42 -1.50
C LYS A 40 5.55 11.35 -0.46
N SER A 41 4.98 10.16 -0.59
CA SER A 41 5.27 9.04 0.29
C SER A 41 6.73 8.62 0.11
N LEU A 42 7.57 8.93 1.10
CA LEU A 42 9.01 8.63 1.09
C LEU A 42 9.79 9.19 -0.11
N GLY A 43 9.35 10.34 -0.65
CA GLY A 43 10.00 10.93 -1.82
C GLY A 43 9.42 10.47 -3.18
N THR A 44 8.51 9.51 -3.18
CA THR A 44 7.95 8.85 -4.37
C THR A 44 6.45 9.16 -4.51
N ASP A 45 5.88 9.01 -5.71
CA ASP A 45 4.43 9.09 -5.90
C ASP A 45 3.70 8.03 -5.06
N GLN A 46 2.47 8.36 -4.64
CA GLN A 46 1.69 7.53 -3.73
C GLN A 46 1.45 6.12 -4.28
N ASN A 47 1.12 5.98 -5.56
CA ASN A 47 0.81 4.67 -6.15
C ASN A 47 2.04 3.78 -6.18
N THR A 48 3.20 4.31 -6.58
CA THR A 48 4.47 3.57 -6.52
C THR A 48 4.82 3.20 -5.09
N TYR A 49 4.58 4.06 -4.11
CA TYR A 49 4.81 3.69 -2.72
C TYR A 49 3.90 2.55 -2.25
N LEU A 50 2.61 2.57 -2.62
CA LEU A 50 1.68 1.47 -2.34
C LEU A 50 2.12 0.17 -3.03
N VAL A 51 2.57 0.24 -4.29
CA VAL A 51 3.17 -0.89 -5.02
C VAL A 51 4.34 -1.47 -4.24
N LEU A 52 5.29 -0.62 -3.85
CA LEU A 52 6.46 -1.04 -3.07
C LEU A 52 6.06 -1.63 -1.73
N MET A 53 5.06 -1.06 -1.05
CA MET A 53 4.55 -1.57 0.21
C MET A 53 4.00 -2.99 0.04
N HIS A 54 3.20 -3.25 -1.00
CA HIS A 54 2.74 -4.61 -1.31
C HIS A 54 3.90 -5.55 -1.64
N LEU A 55 4.79 -5.15 -2.56
CA LEU A 55 5.90 -5.99 -3.02
C LEU A 55 6.97 -6.23 -1.95
N SER A 56 7.08 -5.36 -0.95
CA SER A 56 8.02 -5.54 0.17
C SER A 56 7.77 -6.82 0.97
N GLN A 57 6.56 -7.41 0.88
CA GLN A 57 6.26 -8.72 1.44
C GLN A 57 7.18 -9.82 0.89
N PHE A 58 7.65 -9.70 -0.35
CA PHE A 58 8.60 -10.65 -0.95
C PHE A 58 10.01 -10.56 -0.38
N ALA A 59 10.33 -9.56 0.44
CA ALA A 59 11.61 -9.49 1.14
C ALA A 59 11.86 -10.73 2.03
N GLY A 60 10.79 -11.43 2.44
CA GLY A 60 10.85 -12.69 3.18
C GLY A 60 11.57 -13.82 2.44
N PHE A 61 11.62 -13.79 1.10
CA PHE A 61 12.36 -14.78 0.30
C PHE A 61 13.87 -14.58 0.34
N ILE A 62 14.33 -13.37 0.69
CA ILE A 62 15.76 -13.04 0.80
C ILE A 62 16.21 -13.17 2.25
N VAL A 63 15.46 -12.54 3.17
CA VAL A 63 15.74 -12.55 4.60
C VAL A 63 14.49 -13.04 5.34
N PRO A 64 14.54 -14.22 5.98
CA PRO A 64 13.42 -14.74 6.75
C PRO A 64 12.88 -13.71 7.74
N GLY A 65 11.57 -13.51 7.75
CA GLY A 65 10.88 -12.54 8.61
C GLY A 65 10.80 -11.11 8.05
N LEU A 66 11.67 -10.73 7.12
CA LEU A 66 11.68 -9.36 6.57
C LEU A 66 10.42 -9.05 5.74
N GLY A 67 9.81 -10.06 5.13
CA GLY A 67 8.52 -9.95 4.43
C GLY A 67 7.34 -9.57 5.32
N PHE A 68 7.45 -9.72 6.64
CA PHE A 68 6.45 -9.26 7.59
C PHE A 68 6.77 -7.86 8.12
N ILE A 69 8.06 -7.59 8.35
CA ILE A 69 8.51 -6.34 8.97
C ILE A 69 8.49 -5.19 7.96
N ALA A 70 8.99 -5.39 6.75
CA ALA A 70 9.12 -4.35 5.73
C ALA A 70 7.78 -3.65 5.38
N PRO A 71 6.70 -4.36 5.02
CA PRO A 71 5.43 -3.71 4.69
C PRO A 71 4.82 -2.98 5.88
N ILE A 72 4.96 -3.51 7.10
CA ILE A 72 4.41 -2.89 8.30
C ILE A 72 5.22 -1.64 8.68
N ALA A 73 6.54 -1.67 8.56
CA ALA A 73 7.38 -0.50 8.77
C ALA A 73 7.04 0.61 7.76
N MET A 74 6.86 0.27 6.48
CA MET A 74 6.38 1.20 5.48
C MET A 74 5.01 1.79 5.90
N TRP A 75 4.01 0.94 6.17
CA TRP A 75 2.69 1.40 6.60
C TRP A 75 2.77 2.38 7.78
N LEU A 76 3.49 2.04 8.85
CA LEU A 76 3.59 2.87 10.04
C LEU A 76 4.23 4.24 9.79
N VAL A 77 5.20 4.34 8.88
CA VAL A 77 5.86 5.61 8.54
C VAL A 77 4.91 6.59 7.85
N ASN A 78 3.95 6.09 7.06
CA ASN A 78 3.03 6.90 6.27
C ASN A 78 1.55 6.71 6.67
N LYS A 79 1.30 6.21 7.88
CA LYS A 79 -0.03 5.81 8.36
C LYS A 79 -1.04 6.96 8.41
N ASP A 80 -0.58 8.21 8.53
CA ASP A 80 -1.48 9.36 8.54
C ASP A 80 -2.15 9.62 7.17
N ASN A 81 -1.66 9.02 6.09
CA ASN A 81 -2.34 9.02 4.80
C ASN A 81 -3.46 7.98 4.79
N PRO A 82 -4.74 8.37 4.61
CA PRO A 82 -5.85 7.43 4.66
C PRO A 82 -5.77 6.28 3.65
N VAL A 83 -5.22 6.53 2.46
CA VAL A 83 -5.06 5.49 1.42
C VAL A 83 -3.96 4.52 1.81
N VAL A 84 -2.85 5.02 2.36
CA VAL A 84 -1.78 4.15 2.88
C VAL A 84 -2.29 3.35 4.08
N ASP A 85 -3.10 3.95 4.95
CA ASP A 85 -3.68 3.24 6.10
C ASP A 85 -4.61 2.11 5.65
N GLU A 86 -5.46 2.35 4.66
CA GLU A 86 -6.36 1.34 4.10
C GLU A 86 -5.59 0.15 3.51
N HIS A 87 -4.56 0.42 2.70
CA HIS A 87 -3.71 -0.62 2.14
C HIS A 87 -2.88 -1.33 3.22
N GLY A 88 -2.36 -0.60 4.20
CA GLY A 88 -1.56 -1.12 5.30
C GLY A 88 -2.35 -2.06 6.21
N LYS A 89 -3.59 -1.69 6.58
CA LYS A 89 -4.52 -2.59 7.31
C LYS A 89 -4.82 -3.85 6.52
N ASN A 90 -5.06 -3.72 5.22
CA ASN A 90 -5.33 -4.86 4.33
C ASN A 90 -4.12 -5.81 4.26
N ILE A 91 -2.89 -5.28 4.15
CA ILE A 91 -1.66 -6.08 4.21
C ILE A 91 -1.53 -6.75 5.58
N ALA A 92 -1.72 -6.02 6.68
CA ALA A 92 -1.60 -6.58 8.03
C ALA A 92 -2.60 -7.73 8.26
N ASN A 93 -3.85 -7.56 7.84
CA ASN A 93 -4.88 -8.61 7.88
C ASN A 93 -4.44 -9.86 7.08
N PHE A 94 -3.94 -9.65 5.87
CA PHE A 94 -3.46 -10.74 5.01
C PHE A 94 -2.25 -11.46 5.61
N THR A 95 -1.24 -10.73 6.06
CA THR A 95 -0.04 -11.26 6.70
C THR A 95 -0.38 -12.13 7.93
N ILE A 96 -1.23 -11.63 8.83
CA ILE A 96 -1.66 -12.39 10.01
C ILE A 96 -2.41 -13.66 9.57
N SER A 97 -3.27 -13.56 8.55
CA SER A 97 -4.01 -14.71 8.02
C SER A 97 -3.08 -15.77 7.43
N MET A 98 -2.09 -15.37 6.63
CA MET A 98 -1.11 -16.31 6.05
C MET A 98 -0.29 -17.00 7.13
N ILE A 99 0.14 -16.27 8.17
CA ILE A 99 0.87 -16.86 9.31
C ILE A 99 0.00 -17.94 9.99
N ILE A 100 -1.28 -17.66 10.23
CA ILE A 100 -2.20 -18.65 10.82
C ILE A 100 -2.31 -19.89 9.91
N TYR A 101 -2.49 -19.70 8.60
CA TYR A 101 -2.62 -20.81 7.65
C TYR A 101 -1.34 -21.64 7.55
N ILE A 102 -0.16 -20.99 7.61
CA ILE A 102 1.13 -21.66 7.63
C ILE A 102 1.30 -22.49 8.92
N ILE A 103 0.93 -21.95 10.09
CA ILE A 103 1.02 -22.68 11.36
C ILE A 103 0.10 -23.91 11.34
N VAL A 104 -1.15 -23.74 10.94
CA VAL A 104 -2.12 -24.85 10.84
C VAL A 104 -1.63 -25.92 9.85
N SER A 105 -1.16 -25.50 8.68
CA SER A 105 -0.63 -26.42 7.67
C SER A 105 0.65 -27.12 8.14
N GLY A 106 1.51 -26.41 8.88
CA GLY A 106 2.71 -26.97 9.50
C GLY A 106 2.40 -28.08 10.51
N ILE A 107 1.35 -27.91 11.32
CA ILE A 107 0.87 -28.98 12.21
C ILE A 107 0.35 -30.17 11.39
N LEU A 108 -0.38 -29.91 10.30
CA LEU A 108 -0.89 -30.94 9.39
C LEU A 108 0.21 -31.65 8.59
N CYS A 109 1.45 -31.15 8.56
CA CYS A 109 2.58 -31.88 7.96
C CYS A 109 2.86 -33.20 8.70
N LEU A 110 2.50 -33.31 9.98
CA LEU A 110 2.56 -34.57 10.74
C LEU A 110 1.68 -35.67 10.12
N LEU A 111 0.66 -35.28 9.36
CA LEU A 111 -0.26 -36.17 8.63
C LEU A 111 0.06 -36.22 7.13
N LEU A 112 1.20 -35.70 6.68
CA LEU A 112 1.65 -35.57 5.29
C LEU A 112 0.81 -34.65 4.39
N VAL A 113 -0.45 -34.33 4.74
CA VAL A 113 -1.32 -33.43 3.96
C VAL A 113 -0.85 -31.97 4.02
N GLY A 114 -0.18 -31.57 5.11
CA GLY A 114 0.29 -30.20 5.31
C GLY A 114 1.25 -29.70 4.22
N PHE A 115 2.07 -30.57 3.62
CA PHE A 115 3.01 -30.17 2.56
C PHE A 115 2.30 -29.64 1.31
N VAL A 116 1.18 -30.28 0.93
CA VAL A 116 0.38 -29.83 -0.22
C VAL A 116 -0.27 -28.48 0.09
N LEU A 117 -0.80 -28.31 1.31
CA LEU A 117 -1.40 -27.05 1.74
C LEU A 117 -0.40 -25.90 1.76
N LEU A 118 0.81 -26.13 2.29
CA LEU A 118 1.89 -25.13 2.27
C LEU A 118 2.25 -24.69 0.85
N GLY A 119 2.31 -25.63 -0.11
CA GLY A 119 2.53 -25.32 -1.52
C GLY A 119 1.42 -24.45 -2.11
N VAL A 120 0.15 -24.78 -1.82
CA VAL A 120 -1.00 -23.98 -2.28
C VAL A 120 -0.98 -22.58 -1.66
N ILE A 121 -0.73 -22.47 -0.35
CA ILE A 121 -0.64 -21.18 0.35
C ILE A 121 0.44 -20.30 -0.28
N ALA A 122 1.64 -20.85 -0.52
CA ALA A 122 2.74 -20.09 -1.12
C ALA A 122 2.39 -19.54 -2.51
N ILE A 123 1.73 -20.35 -3.35
CA ILE A 123 1.29 -19.91 -4.68
C ILE A 123 0.25 -18.79 -4.57
N LEU A 124 -0.76 -18.96 -3.71
CA LEU A 124 -1.80 -17.96 -3.51
C LEU A 124 -1.24 -16.65 -2.97
N GLU A 125 -0.30 -16.72 -2.02
CA GLU A 125 0.38 -15.56 -1.45
C GLU A 125 1.09 -14.73 -2.53
N ILE A 126 1.88 -15.38 -3.38
CA ILE A 126 2.58 -14.72 -4.49
C ILE A 126 1.58 -14.07 -5.46
N VAL A 127 0.56 -14.82 -5.89
CA VAL A 127 -0.45 -14.31 -6.82
C VAL A 127 -1.17 -13.09 -6.25
N PHE A 128 -1.61 -13.16 -4.99
CA PHE A 128 -2.39 -12.09 -4.38
C PHE A 128 -1.53 -10.83 -4.12
N ILE A 129 -0.26 -10.98 -3.71
CA ILE A 129 0.64 -9.84 -3.56
C ILE A 129 0.85 -9.12 -4.90
N ILE A 130 1.07 -9.86 -5.98
CA ILE A 130 1.23 -9.30 -7.32
C ILE A 130 -0.05 -8.58 -7.77
N MET A 131 -1.22 -9.21 -7.58
CA MET A 131 -2.50 -8.61 -7.95
C MET A 131 -2.76 -7.30 -7.18
N ALA A 132 -2.51 -7.29 -5.88
CA ALA A 132 -2.64 -6.09 -5.05
C ALA A 132 -1.69 -4.97 -5.52
N ALA A 133 -0.43 -5.31 -5.83
CA ALA A 133 0.55 -4.36 -6.36
C ALA A 133 0.11 -3.79 -7.73
N VAL A 134 -0.33 -4.63 -8.67
CA VAL A 134 -0.82 -4.18 -9.99
C VAL A 134 -2.04 -3.26 -9.85
N LYS A 135 -2.93 -3.53 -8.89
CA LYS A 135 -4.09 -2.69 -8.59
C LYS A 135 -3.68 -1.36 -7.94
N ALA A 136 -2.76 -1.40 -6.98
CA ALA A 136 -2.20 -0.20 -6.37
C ALA A 136 -1.49 0.72 -7.38
N ALA A 137 -0.80 0.16 -8.37
CA ALA A 137 -0.18 0.93 -9.46
C ALA A 137 -1.21 1.76 -10.25
N LYS A 138 -2.46 1.27 -10.34
CA LYS A 138 -3.58 1.96 -10.99
C LYS A 138 -4.35 2.89 -10.05
N GLY A 139 -3.91 3.03 -8.80
CA GLY A 139 -4.63 3.76 -7.76
C GLY A 139 -5.90 3.05 -7.28
N GLU A 140 -6.02 1.74 -7.55
CA GLU A 140 -7.17 0.93 -7.13
C GLU A 140 -6.87 0.19 -5.83
N TYR A 141 -7.83 0.20 -4.91
CA TYR A 141 -7.81 -0.68 -3.74
C TYR A 141 -8.25 -2.10 -4.13
N TRP A 142 -7.49 -3.10 -3.68
CA TRP A 142 -7.85 -4.50 -3.85
C TRP A 142 -7.72 -5.26 -2.54
N LYS A 143 -8.85 -5.72 -2.00
CA LYS A 143 -8.90 -6.50 -0.78
C LYS A 143 -8.27 -7.87 -1.01
N TYR A 144 -7.32 -8.25 -0.15
CA TYR A 144 -6.71 -9.58 -0.21
C TYR A 144 -7.77 -10.67 0.01
N PRO A 145 -7.96 -11.60 -0.93
CA PRO A 145 -8.79 -12.78 -0.70
C PRO A 145 -8.21 -13.61 0.43
N LEU A 146 -9.09 -14.30 1.17
CA LEU A 146 -8.73 -15.13 2.33
C LEU A 146 -8.11 -14.35 3.52
N ALA A 147 -8.01 -13.03 3.45
CA ALA A 147 -7.62 -12.21 4.60
C ALA A 147 -8.79 -12.11 5.60
N ILE A 148 -8.52 -12.49 6.84
CA ILE A 148 -9.40 -12.31 7.98
C ILE A 148 -9.31 -10.83 8.42
N PRO A 149 -10.45 -10.10 8.54
CA PRO A 149 -10.44 -8.66 8.82
C PRO A 149 -10.28 -8.39 10.32
N PHE A 150 -9.03 -8.38 10.82
CA PHE A 150 -8.72 -7.99 12.20
C PHE A 150 -8.78 -6.48 12.39
N PHE A 151 -8.38 -5.72 11.37
CA PHE A 151 -8.44 -4.26 11.33
C PHE A 151 -9.43 -3.81 10.25
N THR A 152 -10.31 -2.88 10.60
CA THR A 152 -11.28 -2.20 9.72
C THR A 152 -10.96 -0.73 9.54
#